data_AF-A0A3C0I3Q2-F1
#
_entry.id   AF-A0A3C0I3Q2-F1
#
_cell.length_a   1.000
_cell.length_b   1.000
_cell.length_c   1.000
_cell.angle_alpha   90.00
_cell.angle_beta   90.00
_cell.angle_gamma   90.00
#
_symmetry.space_group_name_H-M   'P 1'
#
loop_
_entity.id
_entity.type
_entity.pdbx_description
1 polymer ?
#
loop_
_entity_poly.entity_id
_entity_poly.type
_entity_poly.pdbx_seq_one_letter_code
_entity_poly.pdbx_strand_id
1 'polypeptide(L)'
;MYESEEVLRTLINASPDIICFKDGLGRWLEANQAILKVFQLEGVDYQGKTDAELALFTHPFYREAFLASEASDNLAWQKTTLSRAEEVIPTRQGRSRVFDVIKVPIFDTEGKRKGLVVLGRDITEHKQAEEKQLSSEARLAEAQHIAHLGYWEWNLISGQEEWSKEMFRILGLSPNIEINHENFEAALHPDDRDEVLQAFEHAIYDSRSYQVEFRIVRPDGTICYVQAFGKLIRNAAGKPLRFLGTAQNITKIKQVEESLRETNEQLQLRLNELAQRNQEISLLSKMGNLLQTCLTVEEAYTVIVRFMGQLFPNTIGMLAMFEGSSVTLENVATWGQVSTNTEKVIFAPTDCWALRQKRPYYMLNKQTYPLCNHLFSAIAPLYMCVPMIAQGELLGLLHIAQPKLLELNHLNEAQQRLAETVSEQIALALANIKLRQTFQNQSIRDALTGLYN
;
A
#
# COMPACT_ATOMS: atom_id res chain seq x y z
N MET A 1 -66.22 -52.84 -13.87
CA MET A 1 -65.60 -52.31 -12.64
C MET A 1 -64.11 -52.65 -12.60
N TYR A 2 -63.71 -53.93 -12.70
CA TYR A 2 -62.31 -54.36 -12.83
C TYR A 2 -61.49 -53.65 -13.93
N GLU A 3 -62.04 -53.50 -15.13
CA GLU A 3 -61.34 -52.88 -16.28
C GLU A 3 -61.03 -51.38 -16.06
N SER A 4 -61.87 -50.68 -15.30
CA SER A 4 -61.68 -49.24 -15.01
C SER A 4 -60.63 -49.01 -13.91
N GLU A 5 -60.45 -49.98 -13.01
CA GLU A 5 -59.48 -49.92 -11.90
C GLU A 5 -58.07 -50.25 -12.40
N GLU A 6 -57.95 -51.22 -13.32
CA GLU A 6 -56.69 -51.57 -13.97
C GLU A 6 -56.14 -50.43 -14.84
N VAL A 7 -57.00 -49.72 -15.56
CA VAL A 7 -56.64 -48.51 -16.33
C VAL A 7 -56.17 -47.40 -15.40
N LEU A 8 -56.89 -47.11 -14.31
CA LEU A 8 -56.49 -46.09 -13.33
C LEU A 8 -55.12 -46.42 -12.72
N ARG A 9 -54.91 -47.66 -12.29
CA ARG A 9 -53.65 -48.12 -11.71
C ARG A 9 -52.49 -48.02 -12.71
N THR A 10 -52.73 -48.29 -13.98
CA THR A 10 -51.74 -48.11 -15.05
C THR A 10 -51.38 -46.64 -15.23
N LEU A 11 -52.37 -45.75 -15.27
CA LEU A 11 -52.16 -44.31 -15.46
C LEU A 11 -51.36 -43.68 -14.32
N ILE A 12 -51.70 -43.97 -13.06
CA ILE A 12 -51.00 -43.38 -11.91
C ILE A 12 -49.57 -43.91 -11.76
N ASN A 13 -49.31 -45.15 -12.20
CA ASN A 13 -47.97 -45.75 -12.19
C ASN A 13 -47.08 -45.29 -13.34
N ALA A 14 -47.66 -44.77 -14.43
CA ALA A 14 -46.90 -44.13 -15.50
C ALA A 14 -46.35 -42.75 -15.08
N SER A 15 -46.91 -42.14 -14.03
CA SER A 15 -46.42 -40.88 -13.48
C SER A 15 -45.18 -41.11 -12.58
N PRO A 16 -44.13 -40.29 -12.73
CA PRO A 16 -43.00 -40.28 -11.79
C PRO A 16 -43.33 -39.57 -10.47
N ASP A 17 -44.41 -38.78 -10.43
CA ASP A 17 -44.87 -38.05 -9.24
C ASP A 17 -45.51 -39.03 -8.22
N ILE A 18 -45.42 -38.75 -6.93
CA ILE A 18 -46.10 -39.55 -5.89
C ILE A 18 -47.60 -39.33 -5.97
N ILE A 19 -48.40 -40.40 -6.00
CA ILE A 19 -49.86 -40.31 -6.07
C ILE A 19 -50.48 -41.26 -5.06
N CYS A 20 -51.39 -40.74 -4.21
CA CYS A 20 -52.29 -41.58 -3.43
C CYS A 20 -53.71 -41.02 -3.37
N PHE A 21 -54.67 -41.93 -3.22
CA PHE A 21 -56.08 -41.67 -3.01
C PHE A 21 -56.44 -42.11 -1.61
N LYS A 22 -57.14 -41.27 -0.86
CA LYS A 22 -57.66 -41.59 0.46
C LYS A 22 -59.18 -41.47 0.48
N ASP A 23 -59.84 -42.19 1.37
CA ASP A 23 -61.27 -42.04 1.63
C ASP A 23 -61.58 -40.78 2.46
N GLY A 24 -62.87 -40.54 2.75
CA GLY A 24 -63.31 -39.40 3.57
C GLY A 24 -62.81 -39.39 5.01
N LEU A 25 -62.24 -40.50 5.49
CA LEU A 25 -61.63 -40.67 6.82
C LEU A 25 -60.09 -40.60 6.77
N GLY A 26 -59.49 -40.40 5.59
CA GLY A 26 -58.04 -40.34 5.41
C GLY A 26 -57.35 -41.70 5.28
N ARG A 27 -58.10 -42.78 5.03
CA ARG A 27 -57.54 -44.13 4.82
C ARG A 27 -57.13 -44.31 3.37
N TRP A 28 -55.96 -44.89 3.12
CA TRP A 28 -55.45 -45.12 1.76
C TRP A 28 -56.33 -46.11 1.00
N LEU A 29 -56.73 -45.74 -0.21
CA LEU A 29 -57.51 -46.56 -1.14
C LEU A 29 -56.61 -47.10 -2.24
N GLU A 30 -55.89 -46.21 -2.93
CA GLU A 30 -54.99 -46.55 -4.03
C GLU A 30 -53.73 -45.68 -3.97
N ALA A 31 -52.60 -46.23 -4.39
CA ALA A 31 -51.31 -45.56 -4.36
C ALA A 31 -50.45 -46.06 -5.53
N ASN A 32 -49.67 -45.16 -6.12
CA ASN A 32 -48.75 -45.55 -7.18
C ASN A 32 -47.41 -46.08 -6.63
N GLN A 33 -46.64 -46.74 -7.49
CA GLN A 33 -45.34 -47.30 -7.14
C GLN A 33 -44.35 -46.22 -6.67
N ALA A 34 -44.47 -44.99 -7.14
CA ALA A 34 -43.61 -43.89 -6.72
C ALA A 34 -43.75 -43.60 -5.21
N ILE A 35 -44.98 -43.45 -4.70
CA ILE A 35 -45.19 -43.14 -3.28
C ILE A 35 -44.87 -44.34 -2.37
N LEU A 36 -45.16 -45.56 -2.83
CA LEU A 36 -44.83 -46.79 -2.09
C LEU A 36 -43.31 -46.95 -1.95
N LYS A 37 -42.54 -46.66 -2.99
CA LYS A 37 -41.06 -46.65 -2.92
C LYS A 37 -40.52 -45.58 -2.00
N VAL A 38 -41.08 -44.37 -2.04
CA VAL A 38 -40.64 -43.23 -1.22
C VAL A 38 -40.77 -43.55 0.27
N PHE A 39 -41.90 -44.15 0.67
CA PHE A 39 -42.17 -44.52 2.07
C PHE A 39 -41.82 -45.97 2.41
N GLN A 40 -41.21 -46.74 1.50
CA GLN A 40 -40.85 -48.15 1.71
C GLN A 40 -42.05 -49.03 2.13
N LEU A 41 -43.21 -48.79 1.51
CA LEU A 41 -44.44 -49.55 1.71
C LEU A 41 -44.66 -50.64 0.63
N GLU A 42 -43.63 -50.95 -0.17
CA GLU A 42 -43.70 -52.02 -1.16
C GLU A 42 -43.97 -53.37 -0.47
N GLY A 43 -45.04 -54.06 -0.88
CA GLY A 43 -45.47 -55.32 -0.27
C GLY A 43 -46.22 -55.17 1.07
N VAL A 44 -46.44 -53.95 1.55
CA VAL A 44 -47.31 -53.68 2.70
C VAL A 44 -48.76 -53.62 2.21
N ASP A 45 -49.67 -54.31 2.91
CA ASP A 45 -51.10 -54.11 2.75
C ASP A 45 -51.47 -52.72 3.29
N TYR A 46 -51.44 -51.70 2.44
CA TYR A 46 -51.70 -50.32 2.86
C TYR A 46 -53.19 -49.93 2.82
N GLN A 47 -54.03 -50.72 2.13
CA GLN A 47 -55.41 -50.37 1.89
C GLN A 47 -56.21 -50.32 3.20
N GLY A 48 -57.03 -49.29 3.36
CA GLY A 48 -57.86 -49.06 4.53
C GLY A 48 -57.12 -48.53 5.77
N LYS A 49 -55.82 -48.21 5.67
CA LYS A 49 -55.01 -47.67 6.77
C LYS A 49 -54.79 -46.17 6.65
N THR A 50 -54.75 -45.45 7.77
CA THR A 50 -54.41 -44.01 7.81
C THR A 50 -52.91 -43.76 7.73
N ASP A 51 -52.49 -42.51 7.49
CA ASP A 51 -51.06 -42.12 7.53
C ASP A 51 -50.40 -42.51 8.87
N ALA A 52 -51.10 -42.30 9.99
CA ALA A 52 -50.61 -42.66 11.32
C ALA A 52 -50.44 -44.17 11.51
N GLU A 53 -51.33 -44.99 10.93
CA GLU A 53 -51.24 -46.45 10.96
C GLU A 53 -50.12 -46.95 10.04
N LEU A 54 -49.99 -46.38 8.84
CA LEU A 54 -48.94 -46.71 7.87
C LEU A 54 -47.54 -46.37 8.37
N ALA A 55 -47.41 -45.32 9.20
CA ALA A 55 -46.16 -44.97 9.85
C ALA A 55 -45.57 -46.09 10.72
N LEU A 56 -46.38 -47.07 11.15
CA LEU A 56 -45.94 -48.25 11.92
C LEU A 56 -45.35 -49.36 11.04
N PHE A 57 -45.63 -49.35 9.73
CA PHE A 57 -45.18 -50.36 8.77
C PHE A 57 -43.91 -49.97 8.01
N THR A 58 -43.41 -48.76 8.24
CA THR A 58 -42.18 -48.25 7.64
C THR A 58 -41.13 -47.93 8.71
N HIS A 59 -39.95 -47.52 8.28
CA HIS A 59 -38.91 -47.10 9.19
C HIS A 59 -39.37 -45.88 10.03
N PRO A 60 -39.12 -45.85 11.36
CA PRO A 60 -39.56 -44.77 12.24
C PRO A 60 -39.21 -43.33 11.84
N PHE A 61 -38.22 -43.12 10.95
CA PHE A 61 -37.83 -41.78 10.51
C PHE A 61 -38.87 -41.14 9.57
N TYR A 62 -39.72 -41.94 8.91
CA TYR A 62 -40.82 -41.44 8.08
C TYR A 62 -42.07 -41.05 8.89
N ARG A 63 -42.11 -41.40 10.18
CA ARG A 63 -43.29 -41.16 11.04
C ARG A 63 -43.69 -39.70 11.06
N GLU A 64 -42.71 -38.79 11.18
CA GLU A 64 -42.97 -37.36 11.15
C GLU A 64 -43.54 -36.89 9.81
N ALA A 65 -43.05 -37.44 8.68
CA ALA A 65 -43.57 -37.12 7.36
C ALA A 65 -45.01 -37.59 7.16
N PHE A 66 -45.38 -38.78 7.66
CA PHE A 66 -46.77 -39.25 7.65
C PHE A 66 -47.69 -38.36 8.51
N LEU A 67 -47.27 -37.99 9.72
CA LEU A 67 -48.05 -37.11 10.60
C LEU A 67 -48.19 -35.70 10.01
N ALA A 68 -47.13 -35.19 9.37
CA ALA A 68 -47.18 -33.91 8.66
C ALA A 68 -48.15 -33.97 7.46
N SER A 69 -48.13 -35.07 6.69
CA SER A 69 -49.09 -35.31 5.61
C SER A 69 -50.53 -35.36 6.13
N GLU A 70 -50.79 -36.02 7.25
CA GLU A 70 -52.13 -36.08 7.86
C GLU A 70 -52.61 -34.70 8.34
N ALA A 71 -51.69 -33.89 8.87
CA ALA A 71 -51.99 -32.51 9.25
C ALA A 71 -52.32 -31.64 8.02
N SER A 72 -51.55 -31.75 6.94
CA SER A 72 -51.80 -30.99 5.70
C SER A 72 -53.03 -31.50 4.94
N ASP A 73 -53.40 -32.78 5.06
CA ASP A 73 -54.69 -33.33 4.59
C ASP A 73 -55.85 -32.62 5.31
N ASN A 74 -55.78 -32.50 6.63
CA ASN A 74 -56.80 -31.83 7.44
C ASN A 74 -56.96 -30.35 7.06
N LEU A 75 -55.85 -29.67 6.74
CA LEU A 75 -55.89 -28.30 6.21
C LEU A 75 -56.56 -28.23 4.83
N ALA A 76 -56.29 -29.18 3.94
CA ALA A 76 -56.95 -29.25 2.64
C ALA A 76 -58.47 -29.44 2.80
N TRP A 77 -58.89 -30.30 3.74
CA TRP A 77 -60.31 -30.48 4.07
C TRP A 77 -60.98 -29.20 4.58
N GLN A 78 -60.31 -28.42 5.43
CA GLN A 78 -60.83 -27.15 5.94
C GLN A 78 -60.98 -26.08 4.86
N LYS A 79 -60.04 -26.02 3.91
CA LYS A 79 -60.05 -25.06 2.80
C LYS A 79 -61.10 -25.39 1.73
N THR A 80 -61.67 -26.60 1.76
CA THR A 80 -62.67 -27.14 0.81
C THR A 80 -62.30 -27.04 -0.67
N THR A 81 -61.05 -26.69 -0.97
CA THR A 81 -60.50 -26.39 -2.28
C THR A 81 -59.11 -27.00 -2.40
N LEU A 82 -58.55 -26.99 -3.61
CA LEU A 82 -57.18 -27.46 -3.86
C LEU A 82 -56.18 -26.74 -2.95
N SER A 83 -55.38 -27.51 -2.22
CA SER A 83 -54.27 -27.00 -1.41
C SER A 83 -52.94 -27.44 -2.00
N ARG A 84 -51.98 -26.50 -2.10
CA ARG A 84 -50.61 -26.77 -2.56
C ARG A 84 -49.63 -26.36 -1.48
N ALA A 85 -48.67 -27.23 -1.15
CA ALA A 85 -47.63 -26.98 -0.15
C ALA A 85 -46.39 -27.83 -0.42
N GLU A 86 -45.24 -27.36 0.04
CA GLU A 86 -44.01 -28.15 0.03
C GLU A 86 -43.98 -29.08 1.25
N GLU A 87 -43.76 -30.37 1.02
CA GLU A 87 -43.59 -31.38 2.07
C GLU A 87 -42.19 -31.98 1.99
N VAL A 88 -41.53 -32.09 3.15
CA VAL A 88 -40.17 -32.59 3.25
C VAL A 88 -40.21 -34.02 3.75
N ILE A 89 -39.76 -34.96 2.92
CA ILE A 89 -39.69 -36.38 3.25
C ILE A 89 -38.21 -36.76 3.51
N PRO A 90 -37.85 -37.14 4.75
CA PRO A 90 -36.50 -37.60 5.05
C PRO A 90 -36.16 -38.89 4.28
N THR A 91 -34.86 -39.16 4.09
CA THR A 91 -34.34 -40.40 3.48
C THR A 91 -33.32 -41.06 4.39
N ARG A 92 -33.13 -42.38 4.21
CA ARG A 92 -32.23 -43.21 5.05
C ARG A 92 -30.77 -42.71 5.10
N GLN A 93 -30.34 -41.93 4.11
CA GLN A 93 -28.97 -41.40 4.03
C GLN A 93 -28.77 -40.07 4.78
N GLY A 94 -29.75 -39.62 5.58
CA GLY A 94 -29.69 -38.32 6.26
C GLY A 94 -29.92 -37.13 5.33
N ARG A 95 -30.34 -37.37 4.08
CA ARG A 95 -30.81 -36.36 3.13
C ARG A 95 -32.33 -36.24 3.20
N SER A 96 -32.88 -35.12 2.76
CA SER A 96 -34.33 -34.95 2.61
C SER A 96 -34.69 -34.74 1.14
N ARG A 97 -35.86 -35.25 0.74
CA ARG A 97 -36.50 -34.94 -0.53
C ARG A 97 -37.60 -33.93 -0.29
N VAL A 98 -37.72 -32.95 -1.17
CA VAL A 98 -38.75 -31.91 -1.11
C VAL A 98 -39.76 -32.19 -2.20
N PHE A 99 -41.03 -32.34 -1.82
CA PHE A 99 -42.14 -32.58 -2.73
C PHE A 99 -43.05 -31.36 -2.77
N ASP A 100 -43.37 -30.89 -3.97
CA ASP A 100 -44.46 -29.95 -4.20
C ASP A 100 -45.77 -30.74 -4.26
N VAL A 101 -46.52 -30.71 -3.17
CA VAL A 101 -47.70 -31.55 -2.95
C VAL A 101 -48.98 -30.76 -3.18
N ILE A 102 -49.84 -31.31 -4.04
CA ILE A 102 -51.19 -30.86 -4.33
C ILE A 102 -52.16 -31.85 -3.70
N LYS A 103 -53.11 -31.33 -2.91
CA LYS A 103 -54.17 -32.09 -2.26
C LYS A 103 -55.53 -31.60 -2.72
N VAL A 104 -56.33 -32.50 -3.28
CA VAL A 104 -57.65 -32.20 -3.85
C VAL A 104 -58.74 -32.94 -3.06
N PRO A 105 -59.45 -32.25 -2.16
CA PRO A 105 -60.56 -32.84 -1.42
C PRO A 105 -61.77 -33.01 -2.33
N ILE A 106 -62.39 -34.19 -2.26
CA ILE A 106 -63.60 -34.55 -3.01
C ILE A 106 -64.72 -34.70 -1.99
N PHE A 107 -65.83 -34.00 -2.24
CA PHE A 107 -67.06 -34.07 -1.46
C PHE A 107 -68.17 -34.74 -2.26
N ASP A 108 -69.13 -35.35 -1.58
CA ASP A 108 -70.36 -35.85 -2.20
C ASP A 108 -71.40 -34.73 -2.40
N THR A 109 -72.55 -35.09 -2.95
CA THR A 109 -73.66 -34.15 -3.20
C THR A 109 -74.28 -33.57 -1.93
N GLU A 110 -74.01 -34.16 -0.76
CA GLU A 110 -74.45 -33.68 0.56
C GLU A 110 -73.36 -32.85 1.26
N GLY A 111 -72.21 -32.62 0.62
CA GLY A 111 -71.09 -31.89 1.19
C GLY A 111 -70.25 -32.69 2.20
N LYS A 112 -70.44 -34.01 2.30
CA LYS A 112 -69.61 -34.87 3.16
C LYS A 112 -68.32 -35.26 2.44
N ARG A 113 -67.26 -35.51 3.21
CA ARG A 113 -65.96 -35.95 2.68
C ARG A 113 -66.12 -37.30 1.98
N LYS A 114 -65.79 -37.35 0.69
CA LYS A 114 -65.85 -38.56 -0.14
C LYS A 114 -64.47 -39.17 -0.36
N GLY A 115 -63.46 -38.34 -0.60
CA GLY A 115 -62.08 -38.80 -0.76
C GLY A 115 -61.08 -37.68 -0.99
N LEU A 116 -59.79 -37.97 -0.91
CA LEU A 116 -58.71 -37.02 -1.08
C LEU A 116 -57.72 -37.54 -2.11
N VAL A 117 -57.41 -36.75 -3.12
CA VAL A 117 -56.32 -37.05 -4.05
C VAL A 117 -55.08 -36.29 -3.62
N VAL A 118 -53.97 -36.98 -3.45
CA VAL A 118 -52.66 -36.39 -3.15
C VAL A 118 -51.74 -36.68 -4.33
N LEU A 119 -51.15 -35.63 -4.89
CA LEU A 119 -50.14 -35.68 -5.94
C LEU A 119 -48.93 -34.89 -5.44
N GLY A 120 -47.72 -35.46 -5.49
CA GLY A 120 -46.50 -34.77 -5.10
C GLY A 120 -45.42 -34.88 -6.16
N ARG A 121 -44.90 -33.75 -6.63
CA ARG A 121 -43.75 -33.71 -7.53
C ARG A 121 -42.46 -33.54 -6.74
N ASP A 122 -41.48 -34.39 -6.99
CA ASP A 122 -40.15 -34.20 -6.41
C ASP A 122 -39.47 -32.97 -7.04
N ILE A 123 -39.20 -31.96 -6.21
CA ILE A 123 -38.52 -30.71 -6.59
C ILE A 123 -37.15 -30.58 -5.91
N THR A 124 -36.61 -31.67 -5.37
CA THR A 124 -35.34 -31.67 -4.62
C THR A 124 -34.18 -31.13 -5.44
N GLU A 125 -34.00 -31.60 -6.68
CA GLU A 125 -32.91 -31.16 -7.55
C GLU A 125 -33.04 -29.68 -7.89
N HIS A 126 -34.27 -29.20 -8.10
CA HIS A 126 -34.54 -27.80 -8.39
C HIS A 126 -34.18 -26.91 -7.19
N LYS A 127 -34.62 -27.27 -5.99
CA LYS A 127 -34.28 -26.55 -4.75
C LYS A 127 -32.78 -26.56 -4.47
N GLN A 128 -32.11 -27.69 -4.67
CA GLN A 128 -30.66 -27.79 -4.48
C GLN A 128 -29.88 -26.94 -5.50
N ALA A 129 -30.34 -26.87 -6.75
CA ALA A 129 -29.74 -26.02 -7.77
C ALA A 129 -29.92 -24.53 -7.42
N GLU A 130 -31.12 -24.13 -6.99
CA GLU A 130 -31.44 -22.78 -6.54
C GLU A 130 -30.59 -22.37 -5.32
N GLU A 131 -30.52 -23.21 -4.29
CA GLU A 131 -29.70 -22.95 -3.10
C GLU A 131 -28.21 -22.85 -3.45
N LYS A 132 -27.72 -23.74 -4.32
CA LYS A 132 -26.34 -23.71 -4.79
C LYS A 132 -26.05 -22.42 -5.58
N GLN A 133 -26.99 -21.96 -6.40
CA GLN A 133 -26.87 -20.71 -7.13
C GLN A 133 -26.79 -19.52 -6.16
N LEU A 134 -27.75 -19.41 -5.23
CA LEU A 134 -27.78 -18.35 -4.21
C LEU A 134 -26.50 -18.35 -3.36
N SER A 135 -26.04 -19.54 -2.94
CA SER A 135 -24.79 -19.70 -2.19
C SER A 135 -23.55 -19.32 -3.00
N SER A 136 -23.55 -19.59 -4.32
CA SER A 136 -22.46 -19.19 -5.21
C SER A 136 -22.44 -17.68 -5.42
N GLU A 137 -23.59 -17.07 -5.68
CA GLU A 137 -23.73 -15.62 -5.85
C GLU A 137 -23.32 -14.86 -4.58
N ALA A 138 -23.76 -15.34 -3.41
CA ALA A 138 -23.36 -14.75 -2.13
C ALA A 138 -21.85 -14.83 -1.90
N ARG A 139 -21.22 -15.97 -2.20
CA ARG A 139 -19.75 -16.13 -2.08
C ARG A 139 -18.99 -15.25 -3.06
N LEU A 140 -19.48 -15.08 -4.29
CA LEU A 140 -18.87 -14.19 -5.27
C LEU A 140 -18.97 -12.72 -4.83
N ALA A 141 -20.15 -12.29 -4.35
CA ALA A 141 -20.35 -10.94 -3.84
C ALA A 141 -19.45 -10.63 -2.63
N GLU A 142 -19.25 -11.60 -1.74
CA GLU A 142 -18.35 -11.46 -0.60
C GLU A 142 -16.88 -11.39 -1.04
N ALA A 143 -16.47 -12.24 -1.99
CA ALA A 143 -15.12 -12.20 -2.55
C ALA A 143 -14.81 -10.85 -3.23
N GLN A 144 -15.78 -10.31 -3.99
CA GLN A 144 -15.70 -8.97 -4.58
C GLN A 144 -15.53 -7.88 -3.51
N HIS A 145 -16.30 -7.97 -2.42
CA HIS A 145 -16.23 -7.01 -1.32
C HIS A 145 -14.88 -7.02 -0.61
N ILE A 146 -14.38 -8.20 -0.25
CA ILE A 146 -13.07 -8.37 0.42
C ILE A 146 -11.92 -7.87 -0.48
N ALA A 147 -12.01 -8.12 -1.79
CA ALA A 147 -10.98 -7.71 -2.75
C ALA A 147 -11.10 -6.24 -3.19
N HIS A 148 -12.13 -5.51 -2.72
CA HIS A 148 -12.50 -4.18 -3.23
C HIS A 148 -12.58 -4.13 -4.76
N LEU A 149 -13.18 -5.18 -5.33
CA LEU A 149 -13.24 -5.45 -6.76
C LEU A 149 -14.69 -5.34 -7.24
N GLY A 150 -15.01 -4.21 -7.87
CA GLY A 150 -16.28 -4.00 -8.55
C GLY A 150 -16.31 -4.73 -9.89
N TYR A 151 -17.42 -5.38 -10.20
CA TYR A 151 -17.81 -5.79 -11.56
C TYR A 151 -18.69 -4.75 -12.22
N TRP A 152 -18.50 -4.57 -13.52
CA TRP A 152 -19.35 -3.77 -14.40
C TRP A 152 -19.52 -4.48 -15.74
N GLU A 153 -20.68 -4.29 -16.36
CA GLU A 153 -21.01 -4.79 -17.69
C GLU A 153 -21.85 -3.77 -18.43
N TRP A 154 -21.53 -3.59 -19.71
CA TRP A 154 -22.26 -2.75 -20.63
C TRP A 154 -22.72 -3.55 -21.83
N ASN A 155 -24.03 -3.60 -22.04
CA ASN A 155 -24.63 -4.19 -23.22
C ASN A 155 -24.62 -3.16 -24.36
N LEU A 156 -23.77 -3.39 -25.35
CA LEU A 156 -23.55 -2.46 -26.47
C LEU A 156 -24.72 -2.42 -27.47
N ILE A 157 -25.68 -3.33 -27.36
CA ILE A 157 -26.87 -3.38 -28.22
C ILE A 157 -28.03 -2.63 -27.58
N SER A 158 -28.32 -2.91 -26.30
CA SER A 158 -29.42 -2.25 -25.58
C SER A 158 -29.02 -0.93 -24.92
N GLY A 159 -27.71 -0.68 -24.76
CA GLY A 159 -27.17 0.45 -24.01
C GLY A 159 -27.23 0.26 -22.48
N GLN A 160 -27.78 -0.86 -21.99
CA GLN A 160 -27.96 -1.10 -20.56
C GLN A 160 -26.64 -1.43 -19.87
N GLU A 161 -26.46 -0.90 -18.66
CA GLU A 161 -25.32 -1.19 -17.80
C GLU A 161 -25.75 -1.92 -16.53
N GLU A 162 -24.87 -2.81 -16.05
CA GLU A 162 -25.02 -3.53 -14.80
C GLU A 162 -23.77 -3.38 -13.95
N TRP A 163 -23.95 -2.94 -12.70
CA TRP A 163 -22.87 -2.76 -11.74
C TRP A 163 -23.09 -3.64 -10.51
N SER A 164 -22.02 -4.28 -10.04
CA SER A 164 -22.03 -4.95 -8.74
C SER A 164 -22.16 -3.96 -7.59
N LYS A 165 -22.60 -4.47 -6.42
CA LYS A 165 -22.66 -3.68 -5.18
C LYS A 165 -21.31 -3.03 -4.82
N GLU A 166 -20.19 -3.70 -5.08
CA GLU A 166 -18.86 -3.14 -4.79
C GLU A 166 -18.50 -2.00 -5.74
N MET A 167 -18.94 -2.03 -7.01
CA MET A 167 -18.70 -0.92 -7.95
C MET A 167 -19.32 0.39 -7.45
N PHE A 168 -20.56 0.34 -6.92
CA PHE A 168 -21.17 1.51 -6.27
C PHE A 168 -20.34 2.03 -5.09
N ARG A 169 -19.79 1.13 -4.26
CA ARG A 169 -18.93 1.52 -3.13
C ARG A 169 -17.61 2.14 -3.59
N ILE A 170 -17.01 1.64 -4.68
CA ILE A 170 -15.80 2.22 -5.26
C ILE A 170 -16.09 3.67 -5.70
N LEU A 171 -17.17 3.88 -6.44
CA LEU A 171 -17.60 5.20 -6.92
C LEU A 171 -18.17 6.11 -5.82
N GLY A 172 -18.46 5.59 -4.62
CA GLY A 172 -19.08 6.35 -3.54
C GLY A 172 -20.55 6.68 -3.80
N LEU A 173 -21.22 5.90 -4.64
CA LEU A 173 -22.60 6.11 -5.07
C LEU A 173 -23.57 5.20 -4.31
N SER A 174 -24.82 5.64 -4.18
CA SER A 174 -25.90 4.82 -3.63
C SER A 174 -26.36 3.78 -4.66
N PRO A 175 -26.65 2.52 -4.29
CA PRO A 175 -27.13 1.51 -5.23
C PRO A 175 -28.54 1.79 -5.81
N ASN A 176 -29.22 2.82 -5.33
CA ASN A 176 -30.58 3.19 -5.79
C ASN A 176 -30.58 4.20 -6.94
N ILE A 177 -29.42 4.67 -7.39
CA ILE A 177 -29.35 5.56 -8.56
C ILE A 177 -29.54 4.75 -9.84
N GLU A 178 -30.04 5.41 -10.88
CA GLU A 178 -30.08 4.83 -12.21
C GLU A 178 -28.65 4.60 -12.71
N ILE A 179 -28.37 3.39 -13.19
CA ILE A 179 -27.06 3.05 -13.76
C ILE A 179 -27.04 3.58 -15.19
N ASN A 180 -26.12 4.48 -15.47
CA ASN A 180 -25.85 4.95 -16.83
C ASN A 180 -24.36 5.28 -16.98
N HIS A 181 -23.92 5.33 -18.24
CA HIS A 181 -22.53 5.62 -18.58
C HIS A 181 -22.10 7.01 -18.07
N GLU A 182 -23.00 7.98 -18.13
CA GLU A 182 -22.76 9.37 -17.71
C GLU A 182 -22.35 9.46 -16.23
N ASN A 183 -22.93 8.63 -15.36
CA ASN A 183 -22.57 8.59 -13.94
C ASN A 183 -21.13 8.13 -13.72
N PHE A 184 -20.62 7.20 -14.54
CA PHE A 184 -19.23 6.80 -14.51
C PHE A 184 -18.32 7.93 -15.04
N GLU A 185 -18.65 8.51 -16.20
CA GLU A 185 -17.88 9.61 -16.77
C GLU A 185 -17.81 10.84 -15.85
N ALA A 186 -18.90 11.16 -15.16
CA ALA A 186 -18.98 12.24 -14.19
C ALA A 186 -18.08 12.01 -12.96
N ALA A 187 -17.86 10.74 -12.58
CA ALA A 187 -16.98 10.39 -11.47
C ALA A 187 -15.49 10.41 -11.86
N LEU A 188 -15.13 10.41 -13.15
CA LEU A 188 -13.73 10.48 -13.59
C LEU A 188 -13.11 11.83 -13.21
N HIS A 189 -11.86 11.80 -12.76
CA HIS A 189 -11.08 13.01 -12.54
C HIS A 189 -10.91 13.77 -13.88
N PRO A 190 -11.05 15.11 -13.92
CA PRO A 190 -11.01 15.88 -15.16
C PRO A 190 -9.77 15.61 -16.03
N ASP A 191 -8.61 15.49 -15.40
CA ASP A 191 -7.34 15.23 -16.10
C ASP A 191 -7.24 13.82 -16.72
N ASP A 192 -7.99 12.85 -16.20
CA ASP A 192 -7.88 11.44 -16.61
C ASP A 192 -9.01 11.05 -17.58
N ARG A 193 -10.05 11.87 -17.71
CA ARG A 193 -11.27 11.56 -18.47
C ARG A 193 -10.99 11.21 -19.93
N ASP A 194 -10.25 12.05 -20.64
CA ASP A 194 -10.00 11.87 -22.07
C ASP A 194 -9.22 10.59 -22.36
N GLU A 195 -8.22 10.27 -21.54
CA GLU A 195 -7.39 9.07 -21.69
C GLU A 195 -8.21 7.79 -21.45
N VAL A 196 -9.04 7.78 -20.40
CA VAL A 196 -9.91 6.65 -20.06
C VAL A 196 -10.92 6.37 -21.18
N LEU A 197 -11.58 7.41 -21.69
CA LEU A 197 -12.56 7.28 -22.77
C LEU A 197 -11.91 6.80 -24.07
N GLN A 198 -10.74 7.33 -24.44
CA GLN A 198 -9.99 6.85 -25.60
C GLN A 198 -9.57 5.39 -25.46
N ALA A 199 -9.12 4.98 -24.29
CA ALA A 199 -8.79 3.57 -24.04
C ALA A 199 -10.01 2.66 -24.21
N PHE A 200 -11.19 3.13 -23.82
CA PHE A 200 -12.45 2.43 -23.97
C PHE A 200 -12.82 2.25 -25.46
N GLU A 201 -12.73 3.32 -26.25
CA GLU A 201 -12.95 3.27 -27.71
C GLU A 201 -11.99 2.30 -28.40
N HIS A 202 -10.69 2.39 -28.11
CA HIS A 202 -9.68 1.48 -28.67
C HIS A 202 -9.97 0.01 -28.29
N ALA A 203 -10.48 -0.26 -27.10
CA ALA A 203 -10.82 -1.62 -26.69
C ALA A 203 -12.00 -2.20 -27.50
N ILE A 204 -12.98 -1.37 -27.85
CA ILE A 204 -14.16 -1.78 -28.63
C ILE A 204 -13.79 -1.97 -30.11
N TYR A 205 -13.11 -1.00 -30.72
CA TYR A 205 -12.89 -0.94 -32.16
C TYR A 205 -11.61 -1.67 -32.58
N ASP A 206 -10.51 -1.53 -31.84
CA ASP A 206 -9.21 -2.09 -32.21
C ASP A 206 -8.92 -3.44 -31.55
N SER A 207 -9.86 -3.93 -30.72
CA SER A 207 -9.71 -5.18 -29.94
C SER A 207 -8.46 -5.20 -29.05
N ARG A 208 -8.02 -4.04 -28.56
CA ARG A 208 -6.94 -3.94 -27.58
C ARG A 208 -7.46 -4.34 -26.19
N SER A 209 -6.56 -4.83 -25.34
CA SER A 209 -6.87 -5.07 -23.93
C SER A 209 -7.16 -3.74 -23.23
N TYR A 210 -8.32 -3.61 -22.59
CA TYR A 210 -8.61 -2.47 -21.74
C TYR A 210 -7.99 -2.71 -20.37
N GLN A 211 -6.92 -1.99 -20.06
CA GLN A 211 -6.28 -1.98 -18.76
C GLN A 211 -5.80 -0.56 -18.50
N VAL A 212 -6.41 0.11 -17.52
CA VAL A 212 -6.14 1.51 -17.21
C VAL A 212 -6.09 1.73 -15.70
N GLU A 213 -5.25 2.68 -15.28
CA GLU A 213 -5.24 3.22 -13.93
C GLU A 213 -5.62 4.69 -14.00
N PHE A 214 -6.63 5.09 -13.24
CA PHE A 214 -7.15 6.46 -13.27
C PHE A 214 -7.69 6.87 -11.91
N ARG A 215 -7.90 8.18 -11.75
CA ARG A 215 -8.49 8.77 -10.57
C ARG A 215 -9.98 8.99 -10.78
N ILE A 216 -10.73 8.75 -9.71
CA ILE A 216 -12.13 9.14 -9.59
C ILE A 216 -12.29 10.16 -8.47
N VAL A 217 -13.28 11.03 -8.62
CA VAL A 217 -13.72 11.97 -7.59
C VAL A 217 -15.08 11.50 -7.09
N ARG A 218 -15.13 11.10 -5.83
CA ARG A 218 -16.36 10.69 -5.16
C ARG A 218 -17.26 11.89 -4.86
N PRO A 219 -18.57 11.68 -4.59
CA PRO A 219 -19.49 12.76 -4.24
C PRO A 219 -19.08 13.59 -3.00
N ASP A 220 -18.28 13.00 -2.09
CA ASP A 220 -17.72 13.70 -0.92
C ASP A 220 -16.46 14.52 -1.24
N GLY A 221 -16.03 14.55 -2.51
CA GLY A 221 -14.83 15.23 -2.99
C GLY A 221 -13.55 14.44 -2.82
N THR A 222 -13.59 13.23 -2.26
CA THR A 222 -12.38 12.41 -2.08
C THR A 222 -11.90 11.82 -3.41
N ILE A 223 -10.59 11.85 -3.63
CA ILE A 223 -9.95 11.25 -4.80
C ILE A 223 -9.59 9.79 -4.46
N CYS A 224 -10.00 8.87 -5.33
CA CYS A 224 -9.60 7.46 -5.26
C CYS A 224 -8.87 7.04 -6.54
N TYR A 225 -7.87 6.19 -6.40
CA TYR A 225 -7.20 5.55 -7.53
C TYR A 225 -7.89 4.21 -7.83
N VAL A 226 -8.20 3.99 -9.11
CA VAL A 226 -8.89 2.80 -9.60
C VAL A 226 -8.05 2.16 -10.70
N GLN A 227 -7.87 0.84 -10.61
CA GLN A 227 -7.34 0.03 -11.71
C GLN A 227 -8.51 -0.71 -12.34
N ALA A 228 -8.73 -0.54 -13.63
CA ALA A 228 -9.81 -1.21 -14.36
C ALA A 228 -9.27 -2.12 -15.45
N PHE A 229 -9.94 -3.27 -15.60
CA PHE A 229 -9.74 -4.23 -16.68
C PHE A 229 -11.06 -4.44 -17.41
N GLY A 230 -11.03 -4.53 -18.73
CA GLY A 230 -12.21 -4.69 -19.56
C GLY A 230 -12.00 -5.69 -20.69
N LYS A 231 -13.04 -6.46 -21.00
CA LYS A 231 -13.05 -7.47 -22.05
C LYS A 231 -14.31 -7.34 -22.91
N LEU A 232 -14.08 -7.31 -24.22
CA LEU A 232 -15.15 -7.30 -25.20
C LEU A 232 -15.62 -8.71 -25.55
N ILE A 233 -16.93 -8.92 -25.46
CA ILE A 233 -17.63 -10.12 -25.88
C ILE A 233 -18.31 -9.83 -27.21
N ARG A 234 -18.01 -10.66 -28.21
CA ARG A 234 -18.55 -10.57 -29.57
C ARG A 234 -19.54 -11.71 -29.81
N ASN A 235 -20.49 -11.50 -30.72
CA ASN A 235 -21.39 -12.56 -31.18
C ASN A 235 -20.71 -13.47 -32.22
N ALA A 236 -21.41 -14.53 -32.66
CA ALA A 236 -20.90 -15.48 -33.67
C ALA A 236 -20.55 -14.84 -35.03
N ALA A 237 -21.10 -13.66 -35.34
CA ALA A 237 -20.79 -12.88 -36.54
C ALA A 237 -19.65 -11.87 -36.34
N GLY A 238 -18.97 -11.87 -35.19
CA GLY A 238 -17.86 -10.97 -34.86
C GLY A 238 -18.27 -9.56 -34.41
N LYS A 239 -19.56 -9.26 -34.30
CA LYS A 239 -20.03 -7.94 -33.84
C LYS A 239 -19.93 -7.80 -32.32
N PRO A 240 -19.52 -6.63 -31.79
CA PRO A 240 -19.55 -6.34 -30.35
C PRO A 240 -20.95 -6.56 -29.76
N LEU A 241 -21.03 -7.25 -28.62
CA LEU A 241 -22.28 -7.57 -27.93
C LEU A 241 -22.29 -6.97 -26.52
N ARG A 242 -21.27 -7.26 -25.72
CA ARG A 242 -21.13 -6.79 -24.34
C ARG A 242 -19.70 -6.42 -24.04
N PHE A 243 -19.49 -5.43 -23.18
CA PHE A 243 -18.19 -5.07 -22.66
C PHE A 243 -18.25 -5.16 -21.14
N LEU A 244 -17.46 -6.04 -20.55
CA LEU A 244 -17.53 -6.32 -19.11
C LEU A 244 -16.14 -6.31 -18.52
N GLY A 245 -16.07 -6.06 -17.22
CA GLY A 245 -14.78 -5.85 -16.59
C GLY A 245 -14.84 -5.78 -15.09
N THR A 246 -13.69 -5.46 -14.54
CA THR A 246 -13.50 -5.26 -13.11
C THR A 246 -12.83 -3.92 -12.85
N ALA A 247 -13.18 -3.28 -11.75
CA ALA A 247 -12.53 -2.08 -11.24
C ALA A 247 -12.10 -2.34 -9.79
N GLN A 248 -10.84 -2.11 -9.46
CA GLN A 248 -10.31 -2.28 -8.11
C GLN A 248 -9.89 -0.93 -7.55
N ASN A 249 -10.29 -0.64 -6.31
CA ASN A 249 -9.76 0.53 -5.60
C ASN A 249 -8.33 0.24 -5.11
N ILE A 250 -7.36 0.91 -5.72
CA ILE A 250 -5.92 0.77 -5.42
C ILE A 250 -5.37 1.97 -4.64
N THR A 251 -6.22 2.82 -4.08
CA THR A 251 -5.82 4.04 -3.35
C THR A 251 -4.84 3.73 -2.23
N LYS A 252 -5.11 2.69 -1.44
CA LYS A 252 -4.23 2.27 -0.34
C LYS A 252 -2.86 1.81 -0.85
N ILE A 253 -2.81 1.15 -2.01
CA ILE A 253 -1.56 0.71 -2.64
C ILE A 253 -0.74 1.94 -3.05
N LYS A 254 -1.36 2.88 -3.78
CA LYS A 254 -0.70 4.12 -4.20
C LYS A 254 -0.20 4.97 -3.02
N GLN A 255 -0.98 5.08 -1.95
CA GLN A 255 -0.56 5.79 -0.73
C GLN A 255 0.66 5.15 -0.06
N VAL A 256 0.73 3.82 -0.03
CA VAL A 256 1.89 3.09 0.52
C VAL A 256 3.11 3.25 -0.39
N GLU A 257 2.93 3.15 -1.72
CA GLU A 257 4.00 3.37 -2.69
C GLU A 257 4.59 4.78 -2.58
N GLU A 258 3.74 5.80 -2.47
CA GLU A 258 4.17 7.19 -2.32
C GLU A 258 4.92 7.41 -1.01
N SER A 259 4.35 6.94 0.12
CA SER A 259 5.02 7.06 1.43
C SER A 259 6.36 6.34 1.46
N LEU A 260 6.47 5.18 0.79
CA LEU A 260 7.72 4.45 0.65
C LEU A 260 8.73 5.24 -0.20
N ARG A 261 8.29 5.85 -1.30
CA ARG A 261 9.12 6.71 -2.15
C ARG A 261 9.68 7.90 -1.36
N GLU A 262 8.81 8.65 -0.69
CA GLU A 262 9.20 9.80 0.13
C GLU A 262 10.20 9.40 1.22
N THR A 263 9.95 8.27 1.90
CA THR A 263 10.85 7.75 2.94
C THR A 263 12.21 7.36 2.36
N ASN A 264 12.23 6.70 1.21
CA ASN A 264 13.48 6.32 0.53
C ASN A 264 14.30 7.55 0.10
N GLU A 265 13.66 8.59 -0.43
CA GLU A 265 14.33 9.84 -0.79
C GLU A 265 14.93 10.52 0.44
N GLN A 266 14.19 10.59 1.54
CA GLN A 266 14.70 11.14 2.81
C GLN A 266 15.86 10.32 3.37
N LEU A 267 15.80 8.98 3.29
CA LEU A 267 16.89 8.11 3.71
C LEU A 267 18.14 8.31 2.87
N GLN A 268 18.00 8.43 1.54
CA GLN A 268 19.13 8.69 0.65
C GLN A 268 19.82 10.02 0.98
N LEU A 269 19.06 11.08 1.25
CA LEU A 269 19.61 12.37 1.67
C LEU A 269 20.41 12.25 2.98
N ARG A 270 19.85 11.56 4.00
CA ARG A 270 20.55 11.35 5.28
C ARG A 270 21.80 10.48 5.15
N LEU A 271 21.76 9.45 4.30
CA LEU A 271 22.92 8.60 4.03
C LEU A 271 24.06 9.39 3.39
N ASN A 272 23.75 10.27 2.44
CA ASN A 272 24.75 11.15 1.82
C ASN A 272 25.37 12.10 2.85
N GLU A 273 24.56 12.70 3.73
CA GLU A 273 25.06 13.56 4.81
C GLU A 273 25.98 12.80 5.80
N LEU A 274 25.60 11.58 6.18
CA LEU A 274 26.41 10.72 7.05
C LEU A 274 27.71 10.28 6.39
N ALA A 275 27.66 9.93 5.10
CA ALA A 275 28.86 9.56 4.34
C ALA A 275 29.87 10.72 4.28
N GLN A 276 29.39 11.94 4.02
CA GLN A 276 30.23 13.15 4.04
C GLN A 276 30.86 13.37 5.42
N ARG A 277 30.08 13.33 6.50
CA ARG A 277 30.62 13.49 7.87
C ARG A 277 31.64 12.42 8.24
N ASN A 278 31.40 11.16 7.86
CA ASN A 278 32.35 10.07 8.11
C ASN A 278 33.67 10.28 7.35
N GLN A 279 33.61 10.81 6.13
CA GLN A 279 34.80 11.18 5.37
C GLN A 279 35.57 12.30 6.06
N GLU A 280 34.89 13.36 6.51
CA GLU A 280 35.49 14.47 7.26
C GLU A 280 36.20 13.98 8.53
N ILE A 281 35.53 13.15 9.35
CA ILE A 281 36.11 12.56 10.57
C ILE A 281 37.34 11.70 10.25
N SER A 282 37.28 10.89 9.19
CA SER A 282 38.40 10.05 8.75
C SER A 282 39.61 10.89 8.34
N LEU A 283 39.39 11.99 7.62
CA LEU A 283 40.44 12.92 7.22
C LEU A 283 41.07 13.63 8.44
N LEU A 284 40.25 14.10 9.38
CA LEU A 284 40.72 14.71 10.63
C LEU A 284 41.59 13.77 11.46
N SER A 285 41.15 12.51 11.62
CA SER A 285 41.89 11.50 12.38
C SER A 285 43.26 11.21 11.73
N LYS A 286 43.28 11.01 10.41
CA LYS A 286 44.53 10.80 9.65
C LYS A 286 45.48 11.98 9.73
N MET A 287 44.96 13.20 9.59
CA MET A 287 45.75 14.42 9.72
C MET A 287 46.37 14.50 11.12
N GLY A 288 45.58 14.28 12.17
CA GLY A 288 46.05 14.28 13.56
C GLY A 288 47.21 13.33 13.81
N ASN A 289 47.07 12.08 13.33
CA ASN A 289 48.12 11.08 13.49
C ASN A 289 49.42 11.49 12.79
N LEU A 290 49.33 12.04 11.57
CA LEU A 290 50.53 12.51 10.85
C LEU A 290 51.17 13.73 11.54
N LEU A 291 50.36 14.66 12.02
CA LEU A 291 50.85 15.84 12.76
C LEU A 291 51.58 15.46 14.05
N GLN A 292 51.13 14.43 14.76
CA GLN A 292 51.82 13.94 15.97
C GLN A 292 53.22 13.39 15.68
N THR A 293 53.41 12.81 14.49
CA THR A 293 54.68 12.23 14.02
C THR A 293 55.64 13.23 13.38
N CYS A 294 55.20 14.45 13.08
CA CYS A 294 56.07 15.48 12.50
C CYS A 294 57.18 15.89 13.49
N LEU A 295 58.40 16.07 12.96
CA LEU A 295 59.58 16.48 13.73
C LEU A 295 59.80 17.99 13.66
N THR A 296 59.43 18.61 12.55
CA THR A 296 59.54 20.06 12.37
C THR A 296 58.21 20.71 12.01
N VAL A 297 58.14 22.03 12.19
CA VAL A 297 56.95 22.81 11.83
C VAL A 297 56.76 22.86 10.31
N GLU A 298 57.84 22.81 9.52
CA GLU A 298 57.78 22.78 8.05
C GLU A 298 57.16 21.47 7.53
N GLU A 299 57.49 20.32 8.14
CA GLU A 299 56.82 19.04 7.86
C GLU A 299 55.33 19.13 8.17
N ALA A 300 54.98 19.70 9.33
CA ALA A 300 53.60 19.88 9.75
C ALA A 300 52.83 20.78 8.76
N TYR A 301 53.41 21.89 8.29
CA TYR A 301 52.78 22.76 7.28
C TYR A 301 52.46 22.00 6.00
N THR A 302 53.34 21.10 5.55
CA THR A 302 53.13 20.26 4.37
C THR A 302 51.94 19.31 4.56
N VAL A 303 51.83 18.68 5.74
CA VAL A 303 50.68 17.84 6.10
C VAL A 303 49.39 18.67 6.13
N ILE A 304 49.41 19.82 6.81
CA ILE A 304 48.25 20.70 6.94
C ILE A 304 47.70 21.06 5.56
N VAL A 305 48.52 21.60 4.67
CA VAL A 305 48.08 22.03 3.33
C VAL A 305 47.39 20.90 2.56
N ARG A 306 47.93 19.68 2.62
CA ARG A 306 47.37 18.51 1.92
C ARG A 306 45.99 18.11 2.43
N PHE A 307 45.76 18.20 3.74
CA PHE A 307 44.46 17.85 4.34
C PHE A 307 43.47 19.01 4.28
N MET A 308 43.92 20.26 4.40
CA MET A 308 43.07 21.43 4.25
C MET A 308 42.40 21.48 2.87
N GLY A 309 43.13 21.16 1.80
CA GLY A 309 42.54 21.09 0.46
C GLY A 309 41.48 19.99 0.28
N GLN A 310 41.51 18.93 1.11
CA GLN A 310 40.51 17.85 1.09
C GLN A 310 39.33 18.12 2.02
N LEU A 311 39.59 18.72 3.19
CA LEU A 311 38.57 19.09 4.17
C LEU A 311 37.73 20.28 3.72
N PHE A 312 38.35 21.22 3.01
CA PHE A 312 37.72 22.42 2.49
C PHE A 312 37.88 22.50 0.96
N PRO A 313 37.23 21.59 0.20
CA PRO A 313 37.30 21.60 -1.25
C PRO A 313 36.71 22.90 -1.82
N ASN A 314 37.23 23.37 -2.95
CA ASN A 314 36.81 24.61 -3.62
C ASN A 314 36.99 25.89 -2.78
N THR A 315 37.78 25.82 -1.69
CA THR A 315 38.17 27.01 -0.93
C THR A 315 39.61 27.41 -1.24
N ILE A 316 39.94 28.63 -0.87
CA ILE A 316 41.31 29.12 -0.81
C ILE A 316 41.58 29.43 0.65
N GLY A 317 42.75 29.08 1.16
CA GLY A 317 43.09 29.50 2.51
C GLY A 317 44.56 29.60 2.77
N MET A 318 44.86 30.12 3.95
CA MET A 318 46.21 30.31 4.43
C MET A 318 46.31 29.98 5.92
N LEU A 319 47.48 29.44 6.28
CA LEU A 319 47.94 29.31 7.64
C LEU A 319 48.94 30.44 7.89
N ALA A 320 48.67 31.30 8.86
CA ALA A 320 49.56 32.38 9.23
C ALA A 320 50.07 32.21 10.66
N MET A 321 51.37 32.40 10.88
CA MET A 321 52.04 32.17 12.17
C MET A 321 52.82 33.41 12.60
N PHE A 322 53.01 33.59 13.91
CA PHE A 322 53.94 34.59 14.42
C PHE A 322 55.39 34.15 14.19
N GLU A 323 56.21 35.05 13.66
CA GLU A 323 57.63 34.81 13.42
C GLU A 323 58.44 35.20 14.68
N GLY A 324 58.88 34.24 15.49
CA GLY A 324 59.72 34.50 16.67
C GLY A 324 59.07 35.44 17.69
N SER A 325 59.75 36.54 18.05
CA SER A 325 59.25 37.62 18.92
C SER A 325 58.60 38.77 18.14
N SER A 326 58.33 38.59 16.85
CA SER A 326 57.72 39.64 16.02
C SER A 326 56.24 39.82 16.38
N VAL A 327 55.75 41.04 16.19
CA VAL A 327 54.35 41.43 16.43
C VAL A 327 53.49 41.19 15.18
N THR A 328 54.04 40.54 14.15
CA THR A 328 53.41 40.37 12.83
C THR A 328 53.21 38.89 12.51
N LEU A 329 52.19 38.59 11.70
CA LEU A 329 51.93 37.25 11.19
C LEU A 329 52.43 37.14 9.74
N GLU A 330 53.04 36.01 9.41
CA GLU A 330 53.42 35.61 8.06
C GLU A 330 52.62 34.39 7.60
N ASN A 331 52.19 34.35 6.33
CA ASN A 331 51.61 33.15 5.73
C ASN A 331 52.67 32.05 5.51
N VAL A 332 52.64 31.01 6.33
CA VAL A 332 53.58 29.88 6.24
C VAL A 332 53.11 28.76 5.32
N ALA A 333 51.82 28.71 5.02
CA ALA A 333 51.22 27.70 4.16
C ALA A 333 49.95 28.25 3.49
N THR A 334 49.69 27.83 2.25
CA THR A 334 48.47 28.19 1.50
C THR A 334 47.91 26.99 0.76
N TRP A 335 46.60 26.97 0.53
CA TRP A 335 45.91 25.97 -0.30
C TRP A 335 44.85 26.62 -1.18
N GLY A 336 44.41 25.88 -2.21
CA GLY A 336 43.54 26.39 -3.28
C GLY A 336 44.31 27.07 -4.40
N GLN A 337 43.74 27.15 -5.60
CA GLN A 337 44.39 27.84 -6.73
C GLN A 337 44.38 29.36 -6.50
N VAL A 338 45.48 29.89 -5.96
CA VAL A 338 45.76 31.34 -5.94
C VAL A 338 46.57 31.67 -7.19
N SER A 339 45.91 32.20 -8.21
CA SER A 339 46.56 32.68 -9.43
C SER A 339 47.11 34.10 -9.24
N THR A 340 48.06 34.30 -8.32
CA THR A 340 48.96 35.47 -8.30
C THR A 340 50.20 35.18 -7.45
N ASN A 341 51.34 35.77 -7.84
CA ASN A 341 52.67 35.70 -7.23
C ASN A 341 52.70 35.30 -5.74
N THR A 342 53.51 34.28 -5.47
CA THR A 342 53.98 33.80 -4.16
C THR A 342 54.80 34.87 -3.41
N GLU A 343 54.19 35.98 -3.05
CA GLU A 343 54.79 36.94 -2.12
C GLU A 343 54.39 36.56 -0.69
N LYS A 344 55.39 36.57 0.22
CA LYS A 344 55.15 36.45 1.66
C LYS A 344 54.22 37.59 2.10
N VAL A 345 53.04 37.23 2.58
CA VAL A 345 52.05 38.16 3.12
C VAL A 345 52.33 38.34 4.60
N ILE A 346 52.72 39.57 4.97
CA ILE A 346 52.95 39.96 6.35
C ILE A 346 51.87 40.96 6.76
N PHE A 347 51.22 40.74 7.90
CA PHE A 347 50.16 41.62 8.42
C PHE A 347 50.18 41.70 9.95
N ALA A 348 49.60 42.76 10.51
CA ALA A 348 49.51 42.93 11.95
C ALA A 348 48.29 42.20 12.54
N PRO A 349 48.31 41.76 13.81
CA PRO A 349 47.14 41.21 14.50
C PRO A 349 45.95 42.18 14.51
N THR A 350 46.24 43.48 14.50
CA THR A 350 45.24 44.53 14.34
C THR A 350 44.55 44.48 12.99
N ASP A 351 45.05 43.80 11.97
CA ASP A 351 44.36 43.74 10.67
C ASP A 351 43.28 42.64 10.62
N CYS A 352 43.17 41.80 11.65
CA CYS A 352 42.21 40.70 11.72
C CYS A 352 41.28 40.80 12.93
N TRP A 353 39.95 40.80 12.70
CA TRP A 353 38.97 40.83 13.79
C TRP A 353 39.01 39.58 14.68
N ALA A 354 39.32 38.42 14.11
CA ALA A 354 39.45 37.18 14.86
C ALA A 354 40.60 37.22 15.88
N LEU A 355 41.73 37.79 15.47
CA LEU A 355 42.92 37.92 16.34
C LEU A 355 42.72 38.96 17.43
N ARG A 356 42.08 40.11 17.10
CA ARG A 356 41.72 41.15 18.08
C ARG A 356 40.83 40.61 19.19
N GLN A 357 39.84 39.78 18.82
CA GLN A 357 38.85 39.25 19.77
C GLN A 357 39.27 37.91 20.39
N LYS A 358 40.31 37.25 19.86
CA LYS A 358 40.67 35.86 20.16
C LYS A 358 39.48 34.90 20.04
N ARG A 359 38.62 35.16 19.04
CA ARG A 359 37.44 34.34 18.73
C ARG A 359 37.32 34.17 17.22
N PRO A 360 36.71 33.08 16.73
CA PRO A 360 36.40 32.93 15.32
C PRO A 360 35.60 34.12 14.78
N TYR A 361 35.92 34.55 13.57
CA TYR A 361 35.25 35.64 12.88
C TYR A 361 34.74 35.17 11.52
N TYR A 362 33.44 35.30 11.29
CA TYR A 362 32.74 34.79 10.11
C TYR A 362 32.22 35.95 9.27
N MET A 363 32.81 36.15 8.09
CA MET A 363 32.36 37.15 7.12
C MET A 363 31.36 36.52 6.15
N LEU A 364 30.08 36.55 6.52
CA LEU A 364 28.98 35.95 5.75
C LEU A 364 28.19 36.96 4.91
N ASN A 365 28.34 38.26 5.17
CA ASN A 365 27.72 39.34 4.39
C ASN A 365 28.52 40.64 4.54
N LYS A 366 28.85 41.30 3.41
CA LYS A 366 29.61 42.56 3.36
C LYS A 366 28.87 43.78 3.93
N GLN A 367 27.56 43.72 4.08
CA GLN A 367 26.75 44.87 4.50
C GLN A 367 26.64 45.02 6.02
N THR A 368 26.86 43.95 6.79
CA THR A 368 26.61 43.93 8.23
C THR A 368 27.88 43.87 9.08
N TYR A 369 29.02 43.46 8.52
CA TYR A 369 30.24 43.20 9.30
C TYR A 369 31.46 43.92 8.71
N PRO A 370 32.37 44.45 9.56
CA PRO A 370 33.58 45.11 9.08
C PRO A 370 34.55 44.09 8.44
N LEU A 371 35.13 44.45 7.30
CA LEU A 371 36.15 43.60 6.67
C LEU A 371 37.44 43.58 7.51
N CYS A 372 38.16 42.46 7.49
CA CYS A 372 39.55 42.41 7.91
C CYS A 372 40.42 43.10 6.86
N ASN A 373 41.53 43.71 7.27
CA ASN A 373 42.41 44.51 6.40
C ASN A 373 43.64 43.74 5.87
N HIS A 374 43.73 42.42 6.10
CA HIS A 374 44.82 41.60 5.60
C HIS A 374 44.57 41.09 4.17
N LEU A 375 45.63 41.02 3.35
CA LEU A 375 45.60 40.89 1.87
C LEU A 375 44.55 39.92 1.28
N PHE A 376 44.32 38.79 1.95
CA PHE A 376 43.39 37.74 1.50
C PHE A 376 41.91 38.15 1.54
N SER A 377 41.53 39.11 2.39
CA SER A 377 40.14 39.58 2.52
C SER A 377 39.66 40.41 1.32
N ALA A 378 40.60 40.94 0.51
CA ALA A 378 40.30 41.73 -0.68
C ALA A 378 39.80 40.87 -1.87
N ILE A 379 40.09 39.57 -1.85
CA ILE A 379 39.95 38.67 -3.01
C ILE A 379 38.65 37.86 -2.95
N ALA A 380 38.07 37.67 -1.76
CA ALA A 380 36.91 36.81 -1.53
C ALA A 380 35.69 37.56 -0.96
N PRO A 381 34.46 37.23 -1.39
CA PRO A 381 33.25 37.81 -0.83
C PRO A 381 32.85 37.21 0.53
N LEU A 382 33.23 35.96 0.79
CA LEU A 382 32.91 35.20 2.00
C LEU A 382 34.20 34.57 2.54
N TYR A 383 34.45 34.70 3.84
CA TYR A 383 35.61 34.09 4.48
C TYR A 383 35.37 33.88 5.98
N MET A 384 36.21 33.04 6.57
CA MET A 384 36.32 32.85 8.00
C MET A 384 37.77 32.96 8.47
N CYS A 385 37.94 33.56 9.64
CA CYS A 385 39.21 33.73 10.32
C CYS A 385 39.09 33.03 11.67
N VAL A 386 39.84 31.94 11.85
CA VAL A 386 39.82 31.14 13.09
C VAL A 386 41.18 31.32 13.77
N PRO A 387 41.23 31.93 14.97
CA PRO A 387 42.49 32.08 15.69
C PRO A 387 42.97 30.71 16.17
N MET A 388 44.26 30.44 15.98
CA MET A 388 44.88 29.22 16.48
C MET A 388 45.40 29.48 17.88
N ILE A 389 44.76 28.86 18.88
CA ILE A 389 45.09 29.04 20.29
C ILE A 389 45.42 27.67 20.87
N ALA A 390 46.57 27.55 21.52
CA ALA A 390 46.94 26.35 22.27
C ALA A 390 47.48 26.77 23.63
N GLN A 391 47.07 26.07 24.69
CA GLN A 391 47.54 26.35 26.06
C GLN A 391 47.34 27.81 26.51
N GLY A 392 46.33 28.50 25.97
CA GLY A 392 46.04 29.92 26.26
C GLY A 392 46.87 30.93 25.44
N GLU A 393 47.83 30.46 24.64
CA GLU A 393 48.65 31.31 23.77
C GLU A 393 48.11 31.34 22.34
N LEU A 394 48.12 32.53 21.74
CA LEU A 394 47.76 32.74 20.35
C LEU A 394 48.96 32.40 19.47
N LEU A 395 48.88 31.32 18.70
CA LEU A 395 49.95 30.84 17.83
C LEU A 395 49.90 31.42 16.42
N GLY A 396 48.70 31.76 15.94
CA GLY A 396 48.51 32.21 14.57
C GLY A 396 47.05 32.31 14.16
N LEU A 397 46.83 32.31 12.85
CA LEU A 397 45.52 32.42 12.21
C LEU A 397 45.35 31.34 11.15
N LEU A 398 44.20 30.65 11.18
CA LEU A 398 43.70 29.87 10.06
C LEU A 398 42.68 30.73 9.29
N HIS A 399 42.94 30.99 8.03
CA HIS A 399 42.05 31.76 7.17
C HIS A 399 41.52 30.90 6.03
N ILE A 400 40.20 30.85 5.86
CA ILE A 400 39.53 30.08 4.81
C ILE A 400 38.56 30.99 4.08
N ALA A 401 38.63 31.03 2.76
CA ALA A 401 37.89 31.94 1.92
C ALA A 401 37.28 31.22 0.72
N GLN A 402 36.10 31.67 0.29
CA GLN A 402 35.46 31.15 -0.91
C GLN A 402 35.83 32.02 -2.13
N PRO A 403 36.31 31.42 -3.24
CA PRO A 403 36.52 32.14 -4.49
C PRO A 403 35.23 32.84 -4.98
N LYS A 404 35.39 34.02 -5.59
CA LYS A 404 34.29 34.85 -6.10
C LYS A 404 33.42 34.21 -7.20
N LEU A 405 33.90 33.13 -7.82
CA LEU A 405 33.27 32.45 -8.97
C LEU A 405 32.17 31.44 -8.58
N LEU A 406 31.97 31.14 -7.29
CA LEU A 406 31.01 30.13 -6.83
C LEU A 406 29.73 30.79 -6.30
N GLU A 407 28.58 30.42 -6.87
CA GLU A 407 27.27 30.98 -6.50
C GLU A 407 26.71 30.45 -5.17
N LEU A 408 27.06 29.22 -4.78
CA LEU A 408 26.60 28.57 -3.55
C LEU A 408 27.54 28.88 -2.37
N ASN A 409 27.00 29.26 -1.21
CA ASN A 409 27.81 29.47 0.00
C ASN A 409 28.29 28.13 0.57
N HIS A 410 29.59 27.87 0.43
CA HIS A 410 30.26 26.68 0.94
C HIS A 410 30.76 26.84 2.38
N LEU A 411 30.72 28.03 2.99
CA LEU A 411 31.19 28.30 4.37
C LEU A 411 30.00 28.33 5.36
N ASN A 412 29.19 27.26 5.36
CA ASN A 412 28.04 27.09 6.24
C ASN A 412 28.45 26.76 7.70
N GLU A 413 27.49 26.68 8.63
CA GLU A 413 27.78 26.39 10.04
C GLU A 413 28.55 25.07 10.27
N ALA A 414 28.33 24.05 9.44
CA ALA A 414 29.06 22.80 9.56
C ALA A 414 30.55 23.00 9.23
N GLN A 415 30.85 23.78 8.19
CA GLN A 415 32.21 24.14 7.81
C GLN A 415 32.87 25.08 8.82
N GLN A 416 32.11 25.94 9.49
CA GLN A 416 32.61 26.75 10.61
C GLN A 416 33.04 25.86 11.79
N ARG A 417 32.18 24.92 12.21
CA ARG A 417 32.52 23.95 13.27
C ARG A 417 33.72 23.07 12.89
N LEU A 418 33.81 22.65 11.62
CA LEU A 418 34.96 21.92 11.10
C LEU A 418 36.24 22.77 11.18
N ALA A 419 36.19 24.03 10.77
CA ALA A 419 37.34 24.93 10.80
C ALA A 419 37.84 25.22 12.22
N GLU A 420 36.93 25.38 13.19
CA GLU A 420 37.28 25.48 14.61
C GLU A 420 38.01 24.21 15.09
N THR A 421 37.44 23.03 14.83
CA THR A 421 38.02 21.73 15.23
C THR A 421 39.40 21.51 14.62
N VAL A 422 39.55 21.82 13.33
CA VAL A 422 40.83 21.72 12.60
C VAL A 422 41.85 22.69 13.17
N SER A 423 41.44 23.95 13.43
CA SER A 423 42.30 24.98 14.00
C SER A 423 42.86 24.57 15.36
N GLU A 424 42.02 24.02 16.24
CA GLU A 424 42.45 23.51 17.55
C GLU A 424 43.46 22.36 17.42
N GLN A 425 43.18 21.41 16.53
CA GLN A 425 44.06 20.26 16.30
C GLN A 425 45.43 20.69 15.75
N ILE A 426 45.43 21.63 14.80
CA ILE A 426 46.65 22.22 14.24
C ILE A 426 47.42 22.99 15.31
N ALA A 427 46.74 23.86 16.05
CA ALA A 427 47.35 24.69 17.09
C ALA A 427 48.05 23.82 18.14
N LEU A 428 47.38 22.77 18.62
CA LEU A 428 47.93 21.84 19.60
C LEU A 428 49.15 21.08 19.05
N ALA A 429 49.08 20.61 17.80
CA ALA A 429 50.19 19.90 17.18
C ALA A 429 51.42 20.80 17.01
N LEU A 430 51.24 22.03 16.50
CA LEU A 430 52.33 22.98 16.29
C LEU A 430 52.96 23.43 17.63
N ALA A 431 52.14 23.67 18.67
CA ALA A 431 52.66 23.95 20.02
C ALA A 431 53.55 22.81 20.53
N ASN A 432 53.09 21.56 20.39
CA ASN A 432 53.84 20.39 20.84
C ASN A 432 55.14 20.19 20.07
N ILE A 433 55.17 20.46 18.76
CA ILE A 433 56.40 20.41 17.94
C ILE A 433 57.38 21.49 18.41
N LYS A 434 56.91 22.74 18.55
CA LYS A 434 57.75 23.87 18.97
C LYS A 434 58.34 23.68 20.38
N LEU A 435 57.56 23.12 21.30
CA LEU A 435 58.02 22.72 22.63
C LEU A 435 59.12 21.66 22.55
N ARG A 436 58.91 20.59 21.76
CA ARG A 436 59.93 19.53 21.56
C ARG A 436 61.22 20.07 20.97
N GLN A 437 61.15 20.95 19.97
CA GLN A 437 62.33 21.60 19.38
C GLN A 437 63.07 22.49 20.39
N THR A 438 62.34 23.21 21.24
CA THR A 438 62.94 24.07 22.27
C THR A 438 63.68 23.23 23.32
N PHE A 439 63.10 22.11 23.77
CA PHE A 439 63.78 21.18 24.68
C PHE A 439 65.02 20.54 24.05
N GLN A 440 64.97 20.14 22.77
CA GLN A 440 66.14 19.61 22.07
C GLN A 440 67.26 20.65 22.00
N ASN A 441 66.94 21.90 21.61
CA ASN A 441 67.94 22.97 21.53
C ASN A 441 68.54 23.34 22.89
N GLN A 442 67.76 23.28 23.98
CA GLN A 442 68.26 23.48 25.34
C GLN A 442 69.12 22.31 25.83
N SER A 443 68.79 21.07 25.46
CA SER A 443 69.58 19.89 25.83
C SER A 443 70.93 19.80 25.11
N ILE A 444 71.09 20.48 23.98
CA ILE A 444 72.34 20.53 23.19
C ILE A 444 73.30 21.63 23.70
N ARG A 445 72.81 22.61 24.47
CA ARG A 445 73.62 23.70 25.04
C ARG A 445 73.87 23.46 26.53
N ASP A 446 75.13 23.41 26.94
CA ASP A 446 75.48 23.37 28.36
C ASP A 446 75.13 24.73 29.02
N ALA A 447 74.25 24.68 30.03
CA ALA A 447 73.68 25.86 30.69
C ALA A 447 74.72 26.74 31.41
N LEU A 448 75.91 26.22 31.70
CA LEU A 448 76.98 26.95 32.40
C LEU A 448 78.03 27.57 31.47
N THR A 449 78.20 27.06 30.25
CA THR A 449 79.31 27.47 29.37
C THR A 449 78.86 28.06 28.02
N GLY A 450 77.60 27.84 27.62
CA GLY A 450 77.07 28.35 26.35
C GLY A 450 77.69 27.71 25.10
N LEU A 451 78.52 26.67 25.26
CA LEU A 451 79.10 25.90 24.16
C LEU A 451 78.16 24.74 23.77
N TYR A 452 78.20 24.37 22.49
CA TYR A 452 77.50 23.20 21.97
C TYR A 452 78.23 21.93 22.41
N ASN A 453 77.49 20.92 22.89
CA ASN A 453 78.03 19.57 23.09
C ASN A 453 78.53 18.95 21.79
#